data_AF-A0A7W1PTN0-F1
#
_entry.id   AF-A0A7W1PTN0-F1
#
_cell.length_a   1.000
_cell.length_b   1.000
_cell.length_c   1.000
_cell.angle_alpha   90.00
_cell.angle_beta   90.00
_cell.angle_gamma   90.00
#
_symmetry.space_group_name_H-M   'P 1'
#
loop_
_entity.id
_entity.type
_entity.pdbx_description
1 polymer ?
#
loop_
_entity_poly.entity_id
_entity_poly.type
_entity_poly.pdbx_seq_one_letter_code
_entity_poly.pdbx_strand_id
1 'polypeptide(L)'
;SNAQDNKPRAHQYYINLMGNARDSLYNKAMDKYNNYLERNPSDYLISIERCKLIENAYYDIYDDYNPKYTEWEESLESLLKAFPDNSDVLLYKAETMYGDEAHAFVENLANQIKDNSGPWENKAVWKVYQKLAEFKSHEGLTKEAILYGELAISHNDTLDMKFFLAQQYTLLPDKNKARELIANSIDSTNSSWVLTQKGNLMLELNMPDKALEAFRMSVRETNAWIDYDSLAKALIENELTAVAREYLAKDVEQSWDKSQAFLKLFYYDLEYGVPDSALSSYRGLQRATYGKTRWASLESNYF
;
A
#
# COMPACT_ATOMS: atom_id res chain seq x y z
N SER A 1 -54.88 -2.85 -9.30
CA SER A 1 -53.86 -1.91 -8.81
C SER A 1 -52.49 -2.52 -9.09
N ASN A 2 -51.87 -2.13 -10.21
CA ASN A 2 -50.60 -2.70 -10.68
C ASN A 2 -49.43 -1.83 -10.20
N ALA A 3 -49.00 -2.01 -8.95
CA ALA A 3 -47.83 -1.33 -8.40
C ALA A 3 -46.52 -2.14 -8.55
N GLN A 4 -46.56 -3.32 -9.16
CA GLN A 4 -45.39 -4.20 -9.33
C GLN A 4 -44.74 -4.17 -10.72
N ASP A 5 -45.42 -3.66 -11.76
CA ASP A 5 -44.94 -3.73 -13.16
C ASP A 5 -44.02 -2.56 -13.60
N ASN A 6 -43.77 -1.57 -12.74
CA ASN A 6 -43.01 -0.36 -13.09
C ASN A 6 -41.61 -0.24 -12.43
N LYS A 7 -41.23 -1.17 -11.55
CA LYS A 7 -39.98 -1.08 -10.78
C LYS A 7 -38.69 -1.31 -11.59
N PRO A 8 -38.60 -2.31 -12.49
CA PRO A 8 -37.38 -2.55 -13.27
C PRO A 8 -37.04 -1.41 -14.24
N ARG A 9 -38.06 -0.74 -14.78
CA ARG A 9 -37.89 0.39 -15.72
C ARG A 9 -37.37 1.66 -15.04
N ALA A 10 -37.78 1.91 -13.79
CA ALA A 10 -37.28 3.05 -13.02
C ALA A 10 -35.79 2.88 -12.67
N HIS A 11 -35.38 1.66 -12.27
CA HIS A 11 -33.98 1.38 -11.97
C HIS A 11 -33.06 1.59 -13.18
N GLN A 12 -33.40 0.99 -14.33
CA GLN A 12 -32.61 1.19 -15.56
C GLN A 12 -32.61 2.66 -16.02
N TYR A 13 -33.72 3.37 -15.87
CA TYR A 13 -33.79 4.80 -16.16
C TYR A 13 -32.80 5.60 -15.31
N TYR A 14 -32.73 5.36 -13.99
CA TYR A 14 -31.79 6.06 -13.11
C TYR A 14 -30.34 5.68 -13.39
N ILE A 15 -30.04 4.41 -13.69
CA ILE A 15 -28.70 4.00 -14.15
C ILE A 15 -28.30 4.78 -15.40
N ASN A 16 -29.17 4.83 -16.40
CA ASN A 16 -28.90 5.55 -17.64
C ASN A 16 -28.75 7.06 -17.40
N LEU A 17 -29.59 7.65 -16.53
CA LEU A 17 -29.51 9.06 -16.17
C LEU A 17 -28.17 9.39 -15.50
N MET A 18 -27.72 8.55 -14.56
CA MET A 18 -26.42 8.71 -13.89
C MET A 18 -25.25 8.53 -14.87
N GLY A 19 -25.31 7.53 -15.75
CA GLY A 19 -24.33 7.32 -16.81
C GLY A 19 -24.21 8.53 -17.74
N ASN A 20 -25.35 9.02 -18.25
CA ASN A 20 -25.40 10.20 -19.11
C ASN A 20 -24.88 11.47 -18.40
N ALA A 21 -25.18 11.63 -17.11
CA ALA A 21 -24.68 12.75 -16.33
C ALA A 21 -23.16 12.69 -16.17
N ARG A 22 -22.60 11.50 -15.90
CA ARG A 22 -21.15 11.27 -15.86
C ARG A 22 -20.50 11.59 -17.20
N ASP A 23 -21.04 11.07 -18.31
CA ASP A 23 -20.51 11.31 -19.65
C ASP A 23 -20.57 12.80 -20.04
N SER A 24 -21.66 13.48 -19.68
CA SER A 24 -21.77 14.93 -19.90
C SER A 24 -20.73 15.73 -19.12
N LEU A 25 -20.45 15.34 -17.86
CA LEU A 25 -19.43 16.00 -17.04
C LEU A 25 -18.01 15.72 -17.55
N TYR A 26 -17.73 14.48 -17.93
CA TYR A 26 -16.47 14.10 -18.55
C TYR A 26 -16.19 14.92 -19.81
N ASN A 27 -17.14 14.97 -20.75
CA ASN A 27 -16.98 15.74 -21.99
C ASN A 27 -16.77 17.25 -21.71
N LYS A 28 -17.50 17.83 -20.76
CA LYS A 28 -17.29 19.23 -20.36
C LYS A 28 -15.90 19.48 -19.78
N ALA A 29 -15.35 18.53 -19.03
CA ALA A 29 -13.99 18.63 -18.50
C ALA A 29 -12.95 18.50 -19.62
N MET A 30 -13.13 17.55 -20.54
CA MET A 30 -12.29 17.38 -21.72
C MET A 30 -12.30 18.62 -22.61
N ASP A 31 -13.46 19.22 -22.85
CA ASP A 31 -13.58 20.47 -23.61
C ASP A 31 -12.78 21.60 -22.95
N LYS A 32 -12.79 21.71 -21.61
CA LYS A 32 -11.99 22.72 -20.90
C LYS A 32 -10.49 22.49 -21.09
N TYR A 33 -10.03 21.25 -20.97
CA TYR A 33 -8.63 20.91 -21.21
C TYR A 33 -8.23 21.21 -22.66
N ASN A 34 -9.02 20.75 -23.64
CA ASN A 34 -8.74 20.96 -25.06
C ASN A 34 -8.70 22.47 -25.41
N ASN A 35 -9.70 23.25 -25.00
CA ASN A 35 -9.73 24.70 -25.22
C ASN A 35 -8.54 25.43 -24.59
N TYR A 36 -8.08 24.98 -23.43
CA TYR A 36 -6.91 25.55 -22.77
C TYR A 36 -5.62 25.21 -23.52
N LEU A 37 -5.44 23.93 -23.90
CA LEU A 37 -4.24 23.44 -24.59
C LEU A 37 -4.12 23.97 -26.02
N GLU A 38 -5.23 24.25 -26.71
CA GLU A 38 -5.21 24.97 -27.98
C GLU A 38 -4.54 26.35 -27.87
N ARG A 39 -4.70 27.02 -26.72
CA ARG A 39 -4.13 28.35 -26.46
C ARG A 39 -2.76 28.27 -25.79
N ASN A 40 -2.45 27.14 -25.16
CA ASN A 40 -1.23 26.91 -24.38
C ASN A 40 -0.60 25.55 -24.75
N PRO A 41 -0.20 25.33 -26.02
CA PRO A 41 0.21 24.02 -26.51
C PRO A 41 1.51 23.49 -25.87
N SER A 42 2.29 24.35 -25.21
CA SER A 42 3.51 23.97 -24.49
C SER A 42 3.28 23.61 -23.03
N ASP A 43 2.04 23.68 -22.53
CA ASP A 43 1.72 23.38 -21.13
C ASP A 43 1.60 21.86 -20.93
N TYR A 44 2.77 21.22 -20.78
CA TYR A 44 2.88 19.78 -20.61
C TYR A 44 2.22 19.29 -19.31
N LEU A 45 2.19 20.11 -18.25
CA LEU A 45 1.54 19.76 -16.98
C LEU A 45 0.04 19.60 -17.16
N ILE A 46 -0.61 20.54 -17.85
CA ILE A 46 -2.03 20.43 -18.17
C ILE A 46 -2.30 19.26 -19.15
N SER A 47 -1.35 18.95 -20.02
CA SER A 47 -1.45 17.77 -20.90
C SER A 47 -1.38 16.45 -20.11
N ILE A 48 -0.52 16.36 -19.09
CA ILE A 48 -0.47 15.24 -18.14
C ILE A 48 -1.80 15.12 -17.37
N GLU A 49 -2.32 16.22 -16.82
CA GLU A 49 -3.57 16.20 -16.05
C GLU A 49 -4.78 15.80 -16.91
N ARG A 50 -4.78 16.18 -18.20
CA ARG A 50 -5.75 15.66 -19.17
C ARG A 50 -5.63 14.14 -19.33
N CYS A 51 -4.42 13.60 -19.47
CA CYS A 51 -4.22 12.15 -19.56
C CYS A 51 -4.72 11.44 -18.29
N LYS A 52 -4.37 11.94 -17.11
CA LYS A 52 -4.84 11.41 -15.82
C LYS A 52 -6.35 11.44 -15.68
N LEU A 53 -7.02 12.46 -16.22
CA LEU A 53 -8.49 12.49 -16.25
C LEU A 53 -9.05 11.30 -17.05
N ILE A 54 -8.51 11.02 -18.24
CA ILE A 54 -8.95 9.90 -19.09
C ILE A 54 -8.68 8.56 -18.39
N GLU A 55 -7.52 8.45 -17.73
CA GLU A 55 -7.12 7.26 -16.97
C GLU A 55 -8.10 6.97 -15.82
N ASN A 56 -8.50 7.99 -15.06
CA ASN A 56 -9.16 7.80 -13.77
C ASN A 56 -10.68 8.02 -13.81
N ALA A 57 -11.23 8.77 -14.77
CA ALA A 57 -12.65 9.17 -14.75
C ALA A 57 -13.64 7.99 -14.83
N TYR A 58 -13.21 6.87 -15.40
CA TYR A 58 -14.02 5.66 -15.57
C TYR A 58 -13.37 4.41 -14.98
N TYR A 59 -12.22 4.54 -14.31
CA TYR A 59 -11.53 3.40 -13.72
C TYR A 59 -12.39 2.76 -12.62
N ASP A 60 -12.66 1.47 -12.78
CA ASP A 60 -13.32 0.66 -11.77
C ASP A 60 -12.26 -0.06 -10.94
N ILE A 61 -12.15 0.33 -9.66
CA ILE A 61 -11.18 -0.25 -8.72
C ILE A 61 -11.48 -1.72 -8.38
N TYR A 62 -12.71 -2.18 -8.58
CA TYR A 62 -13.11 -3.56 -8.25
C TYR A 62 -12.79 -4.51 -9.40
N ASP A 63 -12.99 -4.05 -10.63
CA ASP A 63 -12.74 -4.83 -11.85
C ASP A 63 -11.35 -4.56 -12.45
N ASP A 64 -10.57 -3.64 -11.87
CA ASP A 64 -9.27 -3.17 -12.38
C ASP A 64 -9.34 -2.82 -13.87
N TYR A 65 -10.38 -2.07 -14.25
CA TYR A 65 -10.74 -1.85 -15.65
C TYR A 65 -11.10 -0.40 -15.93
N ASN A 66 -10.50 0.16 -16.98
CA ASN A 66 -10.88 1.45 -17.55
C ASN A 66 -11.49 1.27 -18.96
N PRO A 67 -12.78 1.55 -19.18
CA PRO A 67 -13.38 1.49 -20.51
C PRO A 67 -12.84 2.55 -21.48
N LYS A 68 -12.06 3.53 -20.98
CA LYS A 68 -11.37 4.57 -21.75
C LYS A 68 -9.88 4.29 -21.95
N TYR A 69 -9.41 3.08 -21.66
CA TYR A 69 -7.99 2.72 -21.73
C TYR A 69 -7.34 3.07 -23.09
N THR A 70 -7.98 2.76 -24.22
CA THR A 70 -7.46 3.12 -25.56
C THR A 70 -7.36 4.64 -25.76
N GLU A 71 -8.35 5.41 -25.29
CA GLU A 71 -8.32 6.88 -25.37
C GLU A 71 -7.19 7.46 -24.50
N TRP A 72 -6.90 6.81 -23.37
CA TRP A 72 -5.78 7.17 -22.49
C TRP A 72 -4.43 6.85 -23.14
N GLU A 73 -4.27 5.66 -23.76
CA GLU A 73 -3.05 5.29 -24.48
C GLU A 73 -2.75 6.28 -25.62
N GLU A 74 -3.74 6.61 -26.45
CA GLU A 74 -3.60 7.60 -27.53
C GLU A 74 -3.20 8.98 -27.00
N SER A 75 -3.74 9.35 -25.83
CA SER A 75 -3.41 10.60 -25.15
C SER A 75 -1.96 10.61 -24.65
N LEU A 76 -1.51 9.51 -24.05
CA LEU A 76 -0.13 9.35 -23.56
C LEU A 76 0.88 9.33 -24.72
N GLU A 77 0.58 8.63 -25.81
CA GLU A 77 1.42 8.63 -27.02
C GLU A 77 1.54 10.03 -27.63
N SER A 78 0.43 10.77 -27.70
CA SER A 78 0.41 12.15 -28.20
C SER A 78 1.23 13.07 -27.31
N LEU A 79 1.14 12.91 -25.98
CA LEU A 79 1.93 13.65 -25.00
C LEU A 79 3.44 13.37 -25.16
N LEU A 80 3.83 12.09 -25.26
CA LEU A 80 5.22 11.68 -25.44
C LEU A 80 5.81 12.18 -26.76
N LYS A 81 4.99 12.25 -27.82
CA LYS A 81 5.40 12.80 -29.11
C LYS A 81 5.61 14.31 -29.05
N ALA A 82 4.77 15.02 -28.29
CA ALA A 82 4.86 16.48 -28.13
C ALA A 82 6.03 16.89 -27.22
N PHE A 83 6.35 16.07 -26.22
CA PHE A 83 7.34 16.37 -25.19
C PHE A 83 8.29 15.18 -24.92
N PRO A 84 9.05 14.72 -25.93
CA PRO A 84 9.86 13.49 -25.82
C PRO A 84 10.98 13.60 -24.80
N ASP A 85 11.51 14.81 -24.60
CA ASP A 85 12.60 15.11 -23.69
C ASP A 85 12.11 15.95 -22.50
N ASN A 86 10.88 15.75 -22.03
CA ASN A 86 10.42 16.39 -20.79
C ASN A 86 10.45 15.37 -19.64
N SER A 87 11.19 15.66 -18.56
CA SER A 87 11.39 14.73 -17.46
C SER A 87 10.10 14.38 -16.71
N ASP A 88 9.17 15.32 -16.53
CA ASP A 88 7.87 15.05 -15.90
C ASP A 88 7.00 14.15 -16.78
N VAL A 89 7.05 14.31 -18.11
CA VAL A 89 6.32 13.45 -19.06
C VAL A 89 6.90 12.04 -19.09
N LEU A 90 8.23 11.90 -19.08
CA LEU A 90 8.90 10.60 -19.01
C LEU A 90 8.61 9.91 -17.67
N LEU A 91 8.59 10.66 -16.56
CA LEU A 91 8.19 10.14 -15.26
C LEU A 91 6.73 9.69 -15.24
N TYR A 92 5.82 10.48 -15.79
CA TYR A 92 4.42 10.10 -15.89
C TYR A 92 4.24 8.79 -16.68
N LYS A 93 4.94 8.62 -17.81
CA LYS A 93 4.97 7.34 -18.52
C LYS A 93 5.50 6.21 -17.64
N ALA A 94 6.58 6.45 -16.90
CA ALA A 94 7.13 5.43 -16.00
C ALA A 94 6.15 5.04 -14.89
N GLU A 95 5.39 5.99 -14.35
CA GLU A 95 4.37 5.77 -13.30
C GLU A 95 3.21 4.92 -13.81
N THR A 96 2.89 4.96 -15.10
CA THR A 96 1.75 4.23 -15.69
C THR A 96 2.13 2.88 -16.32
N MET A 97 3.42 2.54 -16.39
CA MET A 97 3.90 1.26 -16.91
C MET A 97 4.03 0.22 -15.79
N TYR A 98 3.76 -1.04 -16.13
CA TYR A 98 3.92 -2.21 -15.26
C TYR A 98 4.78 -3.29 -15.92
N GLY A 99 5.30 -4.22 -15.12
CA GLY A 99 6.09 -5.36 -15.59
C GLY A 99 7.45 -5.00 -16.19
N ASP A 100 7.99 -5.94 -16.98
CA ASP A 100 9.36 -5.88 -17.52
C ASP A 100 9.61 -4.64 -18.40
N GLU A 101 8.60 -4.19 -19.15
CA GLU A 101 8.70 -2.98 -19.97
C GLU A 101 8.90 -1.73 -19.12
N ALA A 102 8.19 -1.63 -18.00
CA ALA A 102 8.33 -0.53 -17.06
C ALA A 102 9.75 -0.50 -16.46
N HIS A 103 10.26 -1.68 -16.13
CA HIS A 103 11.59 -1.83 -15.56
C HIS A 103 12.66 -1.42 -16.57
N ALA A 104 12.64 -1.97 -17.79
CA ALA A 104 13.59 -1.58 -18.84
C ALA A 104 13.53 -0.08 -19.17
N PHE A 105 12.33 0.50 -19.16
CA PHE A 105 12.15 1.94 -19.37
C PHE A 105 12.80 2.76 -18.24
N VAL A 106 12.55 2.44 -16.97
CA VAL A 106 13.14 3.14 -15.82
C VAL A 106 14.66 2.97 -15.74
N GLU A 107 15.20 1.80 -16.10
CA GLU A 107 16.65 1.61 -16.21
C GLU A 107 17.28 2.51 -17.28
N ASN A 108 16.63 2.66 -18.43
CA ASN A 108 17.08 3.58 -19.46
C ASN A 108 17.07 5.03 -18.96
N LEU A 109 16.04 5.46 -18.22
CA LEU A 109 15.99 6.79 -17.59
C LEU A 109 17.15 6.97 -16.59
N ALA A 110 17.44 5.96 -15.76
CA ALA A 110 18.55 6.01 -14.80
C ALA A 110 19.93 6.11 -15.50
N ASN A 111 20.11 5.43 -16.63
CA ASN A 111 21.32 5.54 -17.44
C ASN A 111 21.48 6.95 -18.04
N GLN A 112 20.39 7.55 -18.53
CA GLN A 112 20.42 8.94 -19.02
C GLN A 112 20.79 9.93 -17.92
N ILE A 113 20.31 9.73 -16.69
CA ILE A 113 20.70 10.55 -15.52
C ILE A 113 22.20 10.40 -15.26
N LYS A 114 22.69 9.15 -15.20
CA LYS A 114 24.10 8.85 -14.89
C LYS A 114 25.06 9.43 -15.93
N ASP A 115 24.71 9.34 -17.20
CA ASP A 115 25.53 9.83 -18.32
C ASP A 115 25.33 11.33 -18.57
N ASN A 116 24.48 12.00 -17.77
CA ASN A 116 24.08 13.40 -17.93
C ASN A 116 23.60 13.69 -19.37
N SER A 117 22.86 12.75 -19.96
CA SER A 117 22.49 12.72 -21.38
C SER A 117 20.98 12.92 -21.62
N GLY A 118 20.26 13.51 -20.66
CA GLY A 118 18.81 13.74 -20.75
C GLY A 118 18.32 15.01 -20.05
N PRO A 119 17.01 15.25 -20.04
CA PRO A 119 16.37 16.50 -19.57
C PRO A 119 16.17 16.53 -18.04
N TRP A 120 17.12 15.96 -17.30
CA TRP A 120 16.94 15.66 -15.89
C TRP A 120 17.24 16.89 -15.03
N GLU A 121 16.19 17.55 -14.56
CA GLU A 121 16.29 18.48 -13.45
C GLU A 121 16.38 17.70 -12.13
N ASN A 122 17.16 18.22 -11.16
CA ASN A 122 17.38 17.57 -9.86
C ASN A 122 16.08 17.11 -9.15
N LYS A 123 14.96 17.81 -9.38
CA LYS A 123 13.66 17.53 -8.75
C LYS A 123 12.98 16.23 -9.19
N ALA A 124 13.37 15.68 -10.34
CA ALA A 124 12.78 14.46 -10.92
C ALA A 124 13.65 13.21 -10.71
N VAL A 125 14.95 13.39 -10.48
CA VAL A 125 15.94 12.31 -10.40
C VAL A 125 15.61 11.29 -9.31
N TRP A 126 15.21 11.75 -8.11
CA TRP A 126 14.91 10.87 -6.99
C TRP A 126 13.75 9.90 -7.29
N LYS A 127 12.76 10.30 -8.10
CA LYS A 127 11.62 9.44 -8.46
C LYS A 127 12.05 8.25 -9.32
N VAL A 128 12.96 8.48 -10.26
CA VAL A 128 13.54 7.42 -11.10
C VAL A 128 14.29 6.42 -10.22
N TYR A 129 15.16 6.93 -9.33
CA TYR A 129 15.92 6.06 -8.43
C TYR A 129 15.04 5.34 -7.41
N GLN A 130 13.99 5.97 -6.89
CA GLN A 130 13.02 5.29 -6.03
C GLN A 130 12.36 4.12 -6.77
N LYS A 131 11.82 4.35 -7.97
CA LYS A 131 11.13 3.30 -8.73
C LYS A 131 12.08 2.16 -9.10
N LEU A 132 13.34 2.49 -9.41
CA LEU A 132 14.36 1.49 -9.66
C LEU A 132 14.72 0.69 -8.40
N ALA A 133 14.80 1.34 -7.23
CA ALA A 133 15.01 0.66 -5.96
C ALA A 133 13.90 -0.36 -5.67
N GLU A 134 12.65 0.02 -5.90
CA GLU A 134 11.48 -0.85 -5.77
C GLU A 134 11.55 -2.04 -6.73
N PHE A 135 11.89 -1.82 -8.01
CA PHE A 135 12.10 -2.92 -8.96
C PHE A 135 13.21 -3.88 -8.50
N LYS A 136 14.37 -3.35 -8.11
CA LYS A 136 15.49 -4.18 -7.64
C LYS A 136 15.15 -4.95 -6.36
N SER A 137 14.30 -4.41 -5.50
CA SER A 137 13.77 -5.14 -4.34
C SER A 137 12.90 -6.32 -4.78
N HIS A 138 11.98 -6.13 -5.73
CA HIS A 138 11.13 -7.20 -6.24
C HIS A 138 11.93 -8.32 -6.93
N GLU A 139 13.06 -7.99 -7.57
CA GLU A 139 13.99 -8.95 -8.17
C GLU A 139 14.87 -9.69 -7.14
N GLY A 140 14.82 -9.30 -5.86
CA GLY A 140 15.71 -9.83 -4.82
C GLY A 140 17.15 -9.32 -4.91
N LEU A 141 17.40 -8.27 -5.69
CA LEU A 141 18.71 -7.63 -5.86
C LEU A 141 18.94 -6.59 -4.74
N THR A 142 19.00 -7.07 -3.49
CA THR A 142 19.04 -6.23 -2.28
C THR A 142 20.08 -5.11 -2.32
N LYS A 143 21.31 -5.38 -2.79
CA LYS A 143 22.37 -4.36 -2.82
C LYS A 143 22.07 -3.23 -3.80
N GLU A 144 21.44 -3.55 -4.92
CA GLU A 144 21.05 -2.57 -5.93
C GLU A 144 19.83 -1.78 -5.46
N ALA A 145 18.88 -2.43 -4.80
CA ALA A 145 17.75 -1.77 -4.14
C ALA A 145 18.23 -0.74 -3.11
N ILE A 146 19.22 -1.10 -2.28
CA ILE A 146 19.85 -0.17 -1.33
C ILE A 146 20.54 0.98 -2.06
N LEU A 147 21.39 0.69 -3.06
CA LEU A 147 22.12 1.70 -3.82
C LEU A 147 21.17 2.76 -4.40
N TYR A 148 20.11 2.33 -5.10
CA TYR A 148 19.18 3.26 -5.71
C TYR A 148 18.30 3.98 -4.67
N GLY A 149 17.95 3.33 -3.56
CA GLY A 149 17.25 3.99 -2.46
C GLY A 149 18.08 5.10 -1.81
N GLU A 150 19.38 4.88 -1.61
CA GLU A 150 20.30 5.90 -1.09
C GLU A 150 20.51 7.05 -2.09
N LEU A 151 20.63 6.73 -3.40
CA LEU A 151 20.68 7.75 -4.44
C LEU A 151 19.40 8.59 -4.45
N ALA A 152 18.22 7.98 -4.32
CA ALA A 152 16.96 8.71 -4.23
C ALA A 152 16.95 9.73 -3.07
N ILE A 153 17.37 9.31 -1.87
CA ILE A 153 17.49 10.22 -0.70
C ILE A 153 18.50 11.34 -0.95
N SER A 154 19.63 11.05 -1.59
CA SER A 154 20.64 12.08 -1.89
C SER A 154 20.13 13.21 -2.81
N HIS A 155 19.11 12.91 -3.62
CA HIS A 155 18.45 13.86 -4.52
C HIS A 155 17.17 14.48 -3.94
N ASN A 156 16.66 13.96 -2.81
CA ASN A 156 15.53 14.52 -2.07
C ASN A 156 15.64 14.15 -0.58
N ASP A 157 16.11 15.10 0.23
CA ASP A 157 16.32 14.92 1.67
C ASP A 157 15.02 14.82 2.48
N THR A 158 13.89 15.22 1.88
CA THR A 158 12.55 15.07 2.47
C THR A 158 11.86 13.75 2.11
N LEU A 159 12.45 12.96 1.22
CA LEU A 159 11.90 11.67 0.81
C LEU A 159 12.02 10.63 1.94
N ASP A 160 10.89 10.09 2.40
CA ASP A 160 10.90 9.01 3.37
C ASP A 160 11.11 7.64 2.71
N MET A 161 12.37 7.33 2.42
CA MET A 161 12.82 6.00 1.99
C MET A 161 13.45 5.20 3.13
N LYS A 162 13.44 5.72 4.37
CA LYS A 162 14.11 5.07 5.51
C LYS A 162 13.48 3.75 5.88
N PHE A 163 12.15 3.66 5.83
CA PHE A 163 11.45 2.40 6.09
C PHE A 163 11.76 1.34 5.03
N PHE A 164 11.67 1.72 3.75
CA PHE A 164 12.05 0.85 2.63
C PHE A 164 13.50 0.36 2.76
N LEU A 165 14.45 1.26 2.99
CA LEU A 165 15.86 0.89 3.15
C LEU A 165 16.06 -0.01 4.36
N ALA A 166 15.39 0.25 5.49
CA ALA A 166 15.47 -0.62 6.66
C ALA A 166 15.04 -2.06 6.33
N GLN A 167 13.96 -2.24 5.56
CA GLN A 167 13.52 -3.55 5.07
C GLN A 167 14.60 -4.21 4.20
N GLN A 168 15.26 -3.46 3.31
CA GLN A 168 16.35 -4.03 2.49
C GLN A 168 17.56 -4.42 3.34
N TYR A 169 17.94 -3.61 4.33
CA TYR A 169 19.06 -3.92 5.22
C TYR A 169 18.80 -5.13 6.13
N THR A 170 17.55 -5.53 6.40
CA THR A 170 17.30 -6.76 7.18
C THR A 170 17.64 -8.04 6.43
N LEU A 171 17.72 -7.97 5.09
CA LEU A 171 18.13 -9.06 4.21
C LEU A 171 19.66 -9.23 4.17
N LEU A 172 20.42 -8.31 4.76
CA LEU A 172 21.87 -8.42 4.90
C LEU A 172 22.25 -9.06 6.25
N PRO A 173 23.45 -9.70 6.35
CA PRO A 173 23.92 -10.28 7.62
C PRO A 173 24.08 -9.26 8.75
N ASP A 174 24.55 -8.04 8.43
CA ASP A 174 24.66 -6.95 9.40
C ASP A 174 23.39 -6.09 9.41
N LYS A 175 22.58 -6.31 10.44
CA LYS A 175 21.30 -5.62 10.64
C LYS A 175 21.42 -4.26 11.36
N ASN A 176 22.63 -3.80 11.72
CA ASN A 176 22.78 -2.56 12.47
C ASN A 176 22.26 -1.33 11.71
N LYS A 177 22.46 -1.29 10.38
CA LYS A 177 21.95 -0.18 9.57
C LYS A 177 20.43 -0.17 9.50
N ALA A 178 19.79 -1.34 9.44
CA ALA A 178 18.33 -1.45 9.51
C ALA A 178 17.79 -0.86 10.83
N ARG A 179 18.42 -1.21 11.96
CA ARG A 179 18.06 -0.69 13.30
C ARG A 179 18.19 0.83 13.38
N GLU A 180 19.29 1.37 12.89
CA GLU A 180 19.54 2.82 12.88
C GLU A 180 18.48 3.57 12.06
N LEU A 181 18.20 3.11 10.84
CA LEU A 181 17.26 3.75 9.93
C LEU A 181 15.83 3.73 10.48
N ILE A 182 15.38 2.58 10.97
CA ILE A 182 14.01 2.41 11.46
C ILE A 182 13.78 3.18 12.77
N ALA A 183 14.76 3.22 13.68
CA ALA A 183 14.67 3.98 14.93
C ALA A 183 14.53 5.48 14.69
N ASN A 184 15.20 6.01 13.67
CA ASN A 184 15.23 7.44 13.32
C ASN A 184 14.15 7.83 12.30
N SER A 185 13.09 7.03 12.17
CA SER A 185 12.00 7.28 11.23
C SER A 185 10.62 6.90 11.77
N ILE A 186 10.45 6.67 13.08
CA ILE A 186 9.13 6.30 13.63
C ILE A 186 8.08 7.38 13.32
N ASP A 187 8.45 8.64 13.44
CA ASP A 187 7.61 9.83 13.32
C ASP A 187 7.46 10.37 11.89
N SER A 188 8.03 9.71 10.88
CA SER A 188 7.93 10.16 9.49
C SER A 188 6.55 9.94 8.86
N THR A 189 5.60 9.34 9.60
CA THR A 189 4.25 9.07 9.13
C THR A 189 3.24 9.08 10.27
N ASN A 190 2.00 9.43 9.96
CA ASN A 190 0.86 9.26 10.86
C ASN A 190 -0.01 8.05 10.48
N SER A 191 0.26 7.40 9.34
CA SER A 191 -0.54 6.25 8.89
C SER A 191 -0.39 5.10 9.87
N SER A 192 -1.48 4.70 10.53
CA SER A 192 -1.47 3.56 11.45
C SER A 192 -1.02 2.25 10.82
N TRP A 193 -1.30 2.05 9.53
CA TRP A 193 -0.81 0.88 8.80
C TRP A 193 0.71 0.90 8.69
N VAL A 194 1.32 2.01 8.25
CA VAL A 194 2.78 2.13 8.14
C VAL A 194 3.45 2.02 9.52
N LEU A 195 2.88 2.67 10.55
CA LEU A 195 3.39 2.57 11.93
C LEU A 195 3.37 1.13 12.45
N THR A 196 2.32 0.37 12.13
CA THR A 196 2.22 -1.05 12.48
C THR A 196 3.30 -1.88 11.76
N GLN A 197 3.52 -1.63 10.46
CA GLN A 197 4.60 -2.29 9.71
C GLN A 197 6.00 -1.97 10.27
N LYS A 198 6.24 -0.71 10.67
CA LYS A 198 7.48 -0.31 11.35
C LYS A 198 7.64 -1.01 12.70
N GLY A 199 6.57 -1.10 13.49
CA GLY A 199 6.57 -1.83 14.77
C GLY A 199 6.93 -3.30 14.60
N ASN A 200 6.34 -3.97 13.60
CA ASN A 200 6.65 -5.36 13.28
C ASN A 200 8.13 -5.55 12.91
N LEU A 201 8.65 -4.68 12.04
CA LEU A 201 10.06 -4.71 11.65
C LEU A 201 11.00 -4.49 12.86
N MET A 202 10.62 -3.61 13.78
CA MET A 202 11.39 -3.36 15.01
C MET A 202 11.43 -4.58 15.93
N LEU A 203 10.33 -5.34 16.06
CA LEU A 203 10.33 -6.62 16.78
C LEU A 203 11.29 -7.64 16.14
N GLU A 204 11.27 -7.77 14.81
CA GLU A 204 12.19 -8.65 14.07
C GLU A 204 13.67 -8.27 14.27
N LEU A 205 13.92 -6.99 14.55
CA LEU A 205 15.24 -6.43 14.80
C LEU A 205 15.66 -6.46 16.28
N ASN A 206 14.84 -7.06 17.16
CA ASN A 206 14.99 -7.09 18.61
C ASN A 206 15.02 -5.68 19.24
N MET A 207 14.08 -4.82 18.85
CA MET A 207 13.92 -3.45 19.35
C MET A 207 12.53 -3.24 20.00
N PRO A 208 12.17 -4.01 21.04
CA PRO A 208 10.82 -4.05 21.59
C PRO A 208 10.32 -2.70 22.13
N ASP A 209 11.17 -1.91 22.78
CA ASP A 209 10.80 -0.58 23.29
C ASP A 209 10.29 0.33 22.16
N LYS A 210 11.02 0.33 21.04
CA LYS A 210 10.71 1.14 19.86
C LYS A 210 9.52 0.59 19.09
N ALA A 211 9.37 -0.73 19.02
CA ALA A 211 8.18 -1.35 18.45
C ALA A 211 6.92 -0.92 19.21
N LEU A 212 6.97 -0.96 20.56
CA LEU A 212 5.86 -0.54 21.40
C LEU A 212 5.52 0.94 21.22
N GLU A 213 6.54 1.80 21.05
CA GLU A 213 6.34 3.22 20.70
C GLU A 213 5.55 3.37 19.40
N ALA A 214 5.96 2.66 18.33
CA ALA A 214 5.28 2.70 17.03
C ALA A 214 3.82 2.18 17.11
N PHE A 215 3.58 1.06 17.78
CA PHE A 215 2.21 0.55 17.96
C PHE A 215 1.33 1.49 18.81
N ARG A 216 1.90 2.15 19.82
CA ARG A 216 1.16 3.15 20.60
C ARG A 216 0.79 4.37 19.77
N MET A 217 1.60 4.73 18.78
CA MET A 217 1.26 5.77 17.82
C MET A 217 0.15 5.30 16.87
N SER A 218 0.19 4.05 16.40
CA SER A 218 -0.81 3.53 15.46
C SER A 218 -2.21 3.42 16.07
N VAL A 219 -2.35 3.16 17.37
CA VAL A 219 -3.68 3.07 18.03
C VAL A 219 -4.34 4.42 18.32
N ARG A 220 -3.67 5.55 18.07
CA ARG A 220 -4.25 6.90 18.28
C ARG A 220 -5.28 7.25 17.21
N GLU A 221 -5.20 6.64 16.02
CA GLU A 221 -6.22 6.81 14.98
C GLU A 221 -7.39 5.86 15.26
N THR A 222 -8.56 6.41 15.60
CA THR A 222 -9.70 5.64 16.13
C THR A 222 -10.34 4.66 15.14
N ASN A 223 -10.00 4.75 13.85
CA ASN A 223 -10.59 3.93 12.77
C ASN A 223 -9.56 3.02 12.09
N ALA A 224 -8.34 2.92 12.61
CA ALA A 224 -7.32 2.08 12.03
C ALA A 224 -7.50 0.60 12.42
N TRP A 225 -7.14 -0.30 11.51
CA TRP A 225 -6.87 -1.70 11.86
C TRP A 225 -5.68 -1.76 12.81
N ILE A 226 -5.82 -2.52 13.91
CA ILE A 226 -4.78 -2.67 14.94
C ILE A 226 -4.29 -4.11 14.94
N ASP A 227 -2.98 -4.30 14.81
CA ASP A 227 -2.32 -5.59 14.99
C ASP A 227 -2.13 -5.89 16.49
N TYR A 228 -3.19 -6.39 17.12
CA TYR A 228 -3.18 -6.64 18.56
C TYR A 228 -2.19 -7.72 19.00
N ASP A 229 -1.91 -8.70 18.14
CA ASP A 229 -0.94 -9.74 18.39
C ASP A 229 0.48 -9.16 18.50
N SER A 230 0.90 -8.41 17.48
CA SER A 230 2.23 -7.79 17.47
C SER A 230 2.40 -6.76 18.59
N LEU A 231 1.34 -5.99 18.92
CA LEU A 231 1.34 -5.11 20.09
C LEU A 231 1.49 -5.89 21.41
N ALA A 232 0.79 -7.01 21.57
CA ALA A 232 0.93 -7.86 22.76
C ALA A 232 2.35 -8.44 22.86
N LYS A 233 2.93 -8.89 21.75
CA LYS A 233 4.32 -9.36 21.71
C LYS A 233 5.29 -8.26 22.16
N ALA A 234 5.14 -7.04 21.64
CA ALA A 234 5.94 -5.90 22.09
C ALA A 234 5.77 -5.62 23.59
N LEU A 235 4.56 -5.71 24.14
CA LEU A 235 4.33 -5.55 25.58
C LEU A 235 5.03 -6.63 26.40
N ILE A 236 5.00 -7.90 25.97
CA ILE A 236 5.69 -9.02 26.65
C ILE A 236 7.20 -8.80 26.66
N GLU A 237 7.79 -8.45 25.51
CA GLU A 237 9.24 -8.21 25.38
C GLU A 237 9.72 -6.98 26.18
N ASN A 238 8.81 -6.07 26.55
CA ASN A 238 9.06 -4.96 27.47
C ASN A 238 8.64 -5.25 28.92
N GLU A 239 8.45 -6.53 29.29
CA GLU A 239 8.06 -6.98 30.63
C GLU A 239 6.68 -6.44 31.12
N LEU A 240 5.85 -5.92 30.21
CA LEU A 240 4.49 -5.43 30.48
C LEU A 240 3.45 -6.54 30.28
N THR A 241 3.74 -7.73 30.81
CA THR A 241 2.94 -8.96 30.58
C THR A 241 1.48 -8.78 31.00
N ALA A 242 1.22 -8.21 32.18
CA ALA A 242 -0.14 -7.99 32.68
C ALA A 242 -1.07 -7.26 31.68
N VAL A 243 -0.51 -6.31 30.91
CA VAL A 243 -1.26 -5.55 29.90
C VAL A 243 -1.37 -6.33 28.57
N ALA A 244 -0.35 -7.10 28.21
CA ALA A 244 -0.32 -7.87 26.95
C ALA A 244 -1.51 -8.81 26.81
N ARG A 245 -1.95 -9.43 27.92
CA ARG A 245 -3.08 -10.35 27.93
C ARG A 245 -4.38 -9.72 27.39
N GLU A 246 -4.64 -8.45 27.71
CA GLU A 246 -5.84 -7.75 27.26
C GLU A 246 -5.87 -7.60 25.74
N TYR A 247 -4.71 -7.36 25.14
CA TYR A 247 -4.57 -7.23 23.69
C TYR A 247 -4.68 -8.59 22.99
N LEU A 248 -4.13 -9.67 23.56
CA LEU A 248 -4.36 -11.02 23.04
C LEU A 248 -5.84 -11.43 23.09
N ALA A 249 -6.58 -11.01 24.13
CA ALA A 249 -8.03 -11.23 24.18
C ALA A 249 -8.77 -10.46 23.08
N LYS A 250 -8.39 -9.20 22.80
CA LYS A 250 -8.94 -8.42 21.68
C LYS A 250 -8.61 -9.03 20.32
N ASP A 251 -7.39 -9.56 20.14
CA ASP A 251 -7.02 -10.30 18.93
C ASP A 251 -7.96 -11.49 18.71
N VAL A 252 -8.24 -12.27 19.76
CA VAL A 252 -9.23 -13.35 19.70
C VAL A 252 -10.61 -12.86 19.26
N GLU A 253 -11.06 -11.68 19.68
CA GLU A 253 -12.36 -11.13 19.30
C GLU A 253 -12.42 -10.65 17.84
N GLN A 254 -11.32 -10.12 17.31
CA GLN A 254 -11.28 -9.52 15.97
C GLN A 254 -10.71 -10.44 14.88
N SER A 255 -9.93 -11.44 15.25
CA SER A 255 -9.27 -12.33 14.28
C SER A 255 -10.26 -13.19 13.52
N TRP A 256 -10.03 -13.35 12.21
CA TRP A 256 -10.74 -14.30 11.37
C TRP A 256 -10.32 -15.74 11.68
N ASP A 257 -9.04 -15.97 12.01
CA ASP A 257 -8.53 -17.26 12.46
C ASP A 257 -8.55 -17.38 13.98
N LYS A 258 -9.76 -17.57 14.52
CA LYS A 258 -9.99 -17.73 15.96
C LYS A 258 -9.12 -18.81 16.60
N SER A 259 -8.82 -19.89 15.88
CA SER A 259 -8.00 -20.99 16.42
C SER A 259 -6.56 -20.53 16.70
N GLN A 260 -5.94 -19.80 15.77
CA GLN A 260 -4.58 -19.28 15.97
C GLN A 260 -4.54 -18.22 17.08
N ALA A 261 -5.50 -17.30 17.11
CA ALA A 261 -5.57 -16.29 18.18
C ALA A 261 -5.74 -16.94 19.57
N PHE A 262 -6.62 -17.94 19.70
CA PHE A 262 -6.77 -18.68 20.97
C PHE A 262 -5.53 -19.47 21.35
N LEU A 263 -4.82 -20.05 20.38
CA LEU A 263 -3.57 -20.78 20.63
C LEU A 263 -2.51 -19.86 21.25
N LYS A 264 -2.37 -18.64 20.71
CA LYS A 264 -1.45 -17.62 21.24
C LYS A 264 -1.85 -17.19 22.66
N LEU A 265 -3.12 -16.86 22.88
CA LEU A 265 -3.63 -16.53 24.22
C LEU A 265 -3.44 -17.67 25.22
N PHE A 266 -3.60 -18.92 24.78
CA PHE A 266 -3.37 -20.10 25.62
C PHE A 266 -1.91 -20.26 26.01
N TYR A 267 -0.97 -20.15 25.07
CA TYR A 267 0.46 -20.21 25.40
C TYR A 267 0.87 -19.07 26.33
N TYR A 268 0.35 -17.87 26.10
CA TYR A 268 0.54 -16.76 27.02
C TYR A 268 0.03 -17.09 28.43
N ASP A 269 -1.20 -17.59 28.55
CA ASP A 269 -1.81 -17.92 29.84
C ASP A 269 -1.09 -19.08 30.56
N LEU A 270 -0.47 -20.00 29.82
CA LEU A 270 0.36 -21.06 30.39
C LEU A 270 1.66 -20.53 31.01
N GLU A 271 2.28 -19.55 30.36
CA GLU A 271 3.58 -19.02 30.77
C GLU A 271 3.47 -17.94 31.85
N TYR A 272 2.49 -17.03 31.70
CA TYR A 272 2.36 -15.82 32.53
C TYR A 272 1.03 -15.74 33.30
N GLY A 273 0.07 -16.61 32.99
CA GLY A 273 -1.27 -16.59 33.55
C GLY A 273 -1.44 -17.39 34.83
N VAL A 274 -2.69 -17.71 35.14
CA VAL A 274 -3.08 -18.60 36.24
C VAL A 274 -3.78 -19.84 35.67
N PRO A 275 -3.83 -20.97 36.40
CA PRO A 275 -4.41 -22.21 35.89
C PRO A 275 -5.82 -22.05 35.30
N ASP A 276 -6.66 -21.20 35.92
CA ASP A 276 -8.02 -20.94 35.43
C ASP A 276 -8.04 -20.17 34.10
N SER A 277 -7.12 -19.23 33.88
CA SER A 277 -7.04 -18.50 32.61
C SER A 277 -6.55 -19.41 31.49
N ALA A 278 -5.52 -20.22 31.75
CA ALA A 278 -5.01 -21.22 30.80
C ALA A 278 -6.08 -22.25 30.43
N LEU A 279 -6.86 -22.74 31.40
CA LEU A 279 -7.97 -23.65 31.13
C LEU A 279 -9.06 -22.98 30.26
N SER A 280 -9.35 -21.69 30.52
CA SER A 280 -10.33 -20.93 29.77
C SER A 280 -9.92 -20.75 28.30
N SER A 281 -8.69 -20.29 28.05
CA SER A 281 -8.15 -20.11 26.70
C SER A 281 -8.01 -21.44 25.95
N TYR A 282 -7.61 -22.53 26.62
CA TYR A 282 -7.61 -23.88 26.05
C TYR A 282 -9.00 -24.34 25.60
N ARG A 283 -10.04 -24.14 26.42
CA ARG A 283 -11.44 -24.45 26.03
C ARG A 283 -11.92 -23.57 24.88
N GLY A 284 -11.46 -22.32 24.82
CA GLY A 284 -11.65 -21.44 23.67
C GLY A 284 -11.08 -22.03 22.38
N LEU A 285 -9.81 -22.44 22.42
CA LEU A 285 -9.10 -23.09 21.32
C LEU A 285 -9.83 -24.36 20.84
N GLN A 286 -10.23 -25.26 21.75
CA GLN A 286 -10.97 -26.46 21.39
C GLN A 286 -12.24 -26.11 20.60
N ARG A 287 -13.05 -25.18 21.10
CA ARG A 287 -14.30 -24.77 20.42
C ARG A 287 -14.05 -24.17 19.04
N ALA A 288 -13.06 -23.30 18.90
CA ALA A 288 -12.71 -22.68 17.62
C ALA A 288 -12.31 -23.74 16.58
N THR A 289 -11.52 -24.74 16.98
CA THR A 289 -11.07 -25.83 16.10
C THR A 289 -12.20 -26.78 15.73
N TYR A 290 -13.03 -27.21 16.69
CA TYR A 290 -14.16 -28.11 16.40
C TYR A 290 -15.25 -27.44 15.56
N GLY A 291 -15.46 -26.13 15.73
CA GLY A 291 -16.39 -25.33 14.92
C GLY A 291 -16.05 -25.37 13.43
N LYS A 292 -14.76 -25.25 13.06
CA LYS A 292 -14.31 -25.33 11.65
C LYS A 292 -14.64 -26.69 11.02
N THR A 293 -14.40 -27.79 11.73
CA THR A 293 -14.71 -29.16 11.24
C THR A 293 -16.21 -29.39 10.99
N ARG A 294 -17.10 -28.75 11.76
CA ARG A 294 -18.55 -28.92 11.59
C ARG A 294 -19.07 -28.19 10.35
N TRP A 295 -18.53 -27.02 10.02
CA TRP A 295 -18.86 -26.30 8.78
C TRP A 295 -18.29 -27.00 7.54
N ALA A 296 -17.05 -27.49 7.59
CA ALA A 296 -16.47 -28.30 6.51
C ALA A 296 -17.27 -29.58 6.22
N SER A 297 -17.83 -30.22 7.25
CA SER A 297 -18.71 -31.41 7.08
C SER A 297 -20.10 -31.10 6.53
N LEU A 298 -20.54 -29.83 6.55
CA LEU A 298 -21.80 -29.41 5.94
C LEU A 298 -21.58 -29.00 4.48
N GLU A 299 -20.47 -28.35 4.15
CA GLU A 299 -20.13 -27.99 2.76
C GLU A 299 -19.81 -29.21 1.88
N SER A 300 -19.22 -30.27 2.45
CA SER A 300 -18.99 -31.54 1.72
C SER A 300 -20.27 -32.33 1.40
N ASN A 301 -21.43 -31.88 1.88
CA ASN A 301 -22.74 -32.49 1.58
C ASN A 301 -23.56 -31.67 0.57
N TYR A 302 -23.02 -30.55 0.07
CA TYR A 302 -23.68 -29.66 -0.88
C TYR A 302 -22.91 -29.47 -2.21
N PHE A 303 -21.83 -30.22 -2.43
CA PHE A 303 -21.13 -30.34 -3.72
C PHE A 303 -20.96 -31.79 -4.14
#